data_AF-A0A8B8DTH9-F1
#
_entry.id   AF-A0A8B8DTH9-F1
#
_cell.length_a   1.000
_cell.length_b   1.000
_cell.length_c   1.000
_cell.angle_alpha   90.00
_cell.angle_beta   90.00
_cell.angle_gamma   90.00
#
_symmetry.space_group_name_H-M   'P 1'
#
loop_
_entity.id
_entity.type
_entity.pdbx_description
1 polymer ?
#
loop_
_entity_poly.entity_id
_entity_poly.type
_entity_poly.pdbx_seq_one_letter_code
_entity_poly.pdbx_strand_id
1 'polypeptide(L)'
;MDPKLVLKTCVFCVLFVMTLGISDDEMAQAVCTGIGASPGFYSAVRRRCDSTGESCETICRNAACSMRKIYGNQGSTAGTCIETLHLYATRNILKNGETGKATIAILRYGQNSCRTQIACGPNFCCCRA
;
A
#
# COMPACT_ATOMS: atom_id res chain seq x y z
N MET A 1 -6.15 -31.44 31.85
CA MET A 1 -5.84 -30.24 31.04
C MET A 1 -6.82 -29.14 31.44
N ASP A 2 -6.34 -27.94 31.75
CA ASP A 2 -7.22 -26.82 32.15
C ASP A 2 -7.98 -26.29 30.92
N PRO A 3 -9.32 -26.41 30.87
CA PRO A 3 -10.12 -25.94 29.74
C PRO A 3 -9.98 -24.43 29.50
N LYS A 4 -9.63 -23.64 30.51
CA LYS A 4 -9.37 -22.19 30.37
C LYS A 4 -8.04 -21.91 29.67
N LEU A 5 -7.03 -22.78 29.87
CA LEU A 5 -5.75 -22.68 29.19
C LEU A 5 -5.88 -23.08 27.72
N VAL A 6 -6.62 -24.15 27.42
CA VAL A 6 -6.91 -24.57 26.04
C VAL A 6 -7.67 -23.47 25.28
N LEU A 7 -8.71 -22.89 25.89
CA LEU A 7 -9.48 -21.81 25.28
C LEU A 7 -8.62 -20.57 25.00
N LYS A 8 -7.77 -20.15 25.95
CA LYS A 8 -6.85 -19.03 25.76
C LYS A 8 -5.87 -19.28 24.63
N THR A 9 -5.28 -20.47 24.56
CA THR A 9 -4.33 -20.84 23.49
C THR A 9 -5.02 -20.88 22.13
N CYS A 10 -6.23 -21.45 22.03
CA CYS A 10 -6.99 -21.45 20.77
C CYS A 10 -7.35 -20.04 20.31
N VAL A 11 -7.80 -19.15 21.22
CA VAL A 11 -8.11 -17.75 20.90
C VAL A 11 -6.85 -17.01 20.44
N PHE A 12 -5.72 -17.22 21.11
CA PHE A 12 -4.44 -16.61 20.71
C PHE A 12 -3.98 -17.06 19.32
N CYS A 13 -4.10 -18.36 19.01
CA CYS A 13 -3.76 -18.89 17.68
C CYS A 13 -4.67 -18.34 16.58
N VAL A 14 -5.98 -18.23 16.82
CA VAL A 14 -6.93 -17.69 15.83
C VAL A 14 -6.67 -16.20 15.59
N LEU A 15 -6.39 -15.42 16.63
CA LEU A 15 -5.99 -14.01 16.49
C LEU A 15 -4.67 -13.87 15.73
N PHE A 16 -3.69 -14.73 16.01
CA PHE A 16 -2.39 -14.73 15.32
C PHE A 16 -2.52 -15.07 13.83
N VAL A 17 -3.40 -16.02 13.47
CA VAL A 17 -3.65 -16.38 12.06
C VAL A 17 -4.39 -15.27 11.30
N MET A 18 -5.29 -14.52 11.96
CA MET A 18 -5.95 -13.36 11.35
C MET A 18 -5.01 -12.16 11.12
N THR A 19 -3.85 -12.12 11.78
CA THR A 19 -2.85 -11.05 11.61
C THR A 19 -1.77 -11.32 10.54
N LEU A 20 -1.79 -12.48 9.86
CA LEU A 20 -0.76 -12.82 8.86
C LEU A 20 -1.13 -12.43 7.42
N GLY A 21 -2.31 -11.86 7.20
CA GLY A 21 -2.70 -11.34 5.89
C GLY A 21 -2.11 -9.95 5.65
N ILE A 22 -1.28 -9.80 4.62
CA ILE A 22 -0.79 -8.49 4.18
C ILE A 22 -1.99 -7.67 3.67
N SER A 23 -2.20 -6.51 4.28
CA SER A 23 -3.21 -5.54 3.86
C SER A 23 -2.86 -4.87 2.53
N ASP A 24 -3.86 -4.27 1.87
CA ASP A 24 -3.64 -3.51 0.63
C ASP A 24 -2.60 -2.39 0.82
N ASP A 25 -2.61 -1.74 1.99
CA ASP A 25 -1.68 -0.67 2.32
C ASP A 25 -0.26 -1.19 2.47
N GLU A 26 -0.06 -2.34 3.13
CA GLU A 26 1.27 -2.94 3.29
C GLU A 26 1.83 -3.43 1.96
N MET A 27 0.99 -4.01 1.09
CA MET A 27 1.38 -4.37 -0.28
C MET A 27 1.82 -3.14 -1.08
N ALA A 28 0.99 -2.09 -1.08
CA ALA A 28 1.31 -0.86 -1.78
C ALA A 28 2.58 -0.21 -1.20
N GLN A 29 2.74 -0.21 0.12
CA GLN A 29 3.93 0.31 0.80
C GLN A 29 5.19 -0.44 0.38
N ALA A 30 5.15 -1.76 0.33
CA ALA A 30 6.27 -2.59 -0.12
C ALA A 30 6.63 -2.30 -1.58
N VAL A 31 5.62 -2.19 -2.46
CA VAL A 31 5.83 -1.84 -3.87
C VAL A 31 6.42 -0.44 -4.02
N CYS A 32 5.87 0.57 -3.36
CA CYS A 32 6.37 1.95 -3.45
C CYS A 32 7.82 2.08 -2.96
N THR A 33 8.16 1.36 -1.89
CA THR A 33 9.55 1.31 -1.39
C THR A 33 10.47 0.61 -2.38
N GLY A 34 10.04 -0.51 -2.98
CA GLY A 34 10.82 -1.26 -3.96
C GLY A 34 11.02 -0.55 -5.30
N ILE A 35 10.12 0.36 -5.68
CA ILE A 35 10.24 1.17 -6.91
C ILE A 35 11.18 2.38 -6.71
N GLY A 36 11.32 2.86 -5.48
CA GLY A 36 12.17 4.01 -5.15
C GLY A 36 13.63 3.81 -5.57
N ALA A 37 14.09 4.55 -6.57
CA ALA A 37 15.45 4.43 -7.10
C ALA A 37 16.52 5.16 -6.25
N SER A 38 16.11 6.01 -5.29
CA SER A 38 17.01 6.84 -4.50
C SER A 38 16.82 6.63 -3.00
N PRO A 39 17.82 6.94 -2.16
CA PRO A 39 17.60 6.98 -0.71
C PRO A 39 16.50 7.99 -0.34
N GLY A 40 15.70 7.68 0.68
CA GLY A 40 14.62 8.54 1.17
C GLY A 40 13.52 7.76 1.88
N PHE A 41 12.51 8.45 2.38
CA PHE A 41 11.33 7.84 2.98
C PHE A 41 10.25 7.69 1.91
N TYR A 42 9.73 6.47 1.77
CA TYR A 42 8.67 6.15 0.84
C TYR A 42 7.39 5.86 1.59
N SER A 43 6.27 6.33 1.07
CA SER A 43 4.95 6.02 1.62
C SER A 43 3.96 5.76 0.50
N ALA A 44 3.19 4.68 0.62
CA ALA A 44 1.98 4.49 -0.15
C ALA A 44 0.86 5.33 0.47
N VAL A 45 0.30 6.26 -0.30
CA VAL A 45 -0.80 7.11 0.12
C VAL A 45 -2.03 6.71 -0.69
N ARG A 46 -3.14 6.37 0.00
CA ARG A 46 -4.39 6.02 -0.66
C ARG A 46 -4.91 7.18 -1.51
N ARG A 47 -5.38 6.86 -2.70
CA ARG A 47 -6.05 7.78 -3.61
C ARG A 47 -7.51 7.40 -3.75
N ARG A 48 -8.41 8.37 -3.57
CA ARG A 48 -9.85 8.17 -3.76
C ARG A 48 -10.16 8.11 -5.26
N CYS A 49 -11.04 7.19 -5.64
CA CYS A 49 -11.70 7.21 -6.96
C CYS A 49 -12.84 8.24 -6.87
N ASP A 50 -12.59 9.45 -7.38
CA ASP A 50 -13.61 10.47 -7.58
C ASP A 50 -13.52 11.05 -8.99
N SER A 51 -14.62 11.63 -9.48
CA SER A 51 -14.75 12.12 -10.86
C SER A 51 -13.87 13.33 -11.17
N THR A 52 -13.34 13.98 -10.13
CA THR A 52 -12.42 15.14 -10.21
C THR A 52 -10.95 14.76 -10.01
N GLY A 53 -10.68 13.48 -9.74
CA GLY A 53 -9.52 12.91 -9.05
C GLY A 53 -8.30 13.80 -8.92
N GLU A 54 -7.97 14.20 -7.69
CA GLU A 54 -6.72 14.89 -7.38
C GLU A 54 -5.51 14.07 -7.89
N SER A 55 -4.53 14.76 -8.48
CA SER A 55 -3.33 14.11 -8.99
C SER A 55 -2.47 13.59 -7.85
N CYS A 56 -1.78 12.47 -8.05
CA CYS A 56 -0.89 11.92 -7.01
C CYS A 56 0.22 12.88 -6.62
N GLU A 57 0.65 13.77 -7.53
CA GLU A 57 1.60 14.83 -7.20
C GLU A 57 1.05 15.77 -6.12
N THR A 58 -0.21 16.18 -6.23
CA THR A 58 -0.85 17.03 -5.23
C THR A 58 -1.11 16.27 -3.94
N ILE A 59 -1.57 15.02 -4.04
CA ILE A 59 -1.77 14.14 -2.87
C ILE A 59 -0.45 13.99 -2.09
N CYS A 60 0.66 13.68 -2.77
CA CYS A 60 1.96 13.53 -2.12
C CYS A 60 2.45 14.83 -1.48
N ARG A 61 2.27 15.98 -2.16
CA ARG A 61 2.59 17.29 -1.59
C ARG A 61 1.81 17.54 -0.30
N ASN A 62 0.52 17.26 -0.30
CA ASN A 62 -0.37 17.47 0.85
C ASN A 62 -0.08 16.47 1.98
N ALA A 63 0.34 15.24 1.65
CA ALA A 63 0.67 14.18 2.60
C ALA A 63 2.04 14.36 3.28
N ALA A 64 2.89 15.29 2.84
CA ALA A 64 4.25 15.46 3.35
C ALA A 64 4.30 15.55 4.89
N CYS A 65 3.42 16.38 5.48
CA CYS A 65 3.36 16.54 6.93
C CYS A 65 2.94 15.25 7.66
N SER A 66 1.97 14.48 7.14
CA SER A 66 1.54 13.23 7.78
C SER A 66 2.58 12.12 7.63
N MET A 67 3.22 12.02 6.46
CA MET A 67 4.32 11.08 6.24
C MET A 67 5.45 11.34 7.23
N ARG A 68 5.88 12.60 7.36
CA ARG A 68 6.98 13.00 8.27
C ARG A 68 6.73 12.66 9.73
N LYS A 69 5.48 12.73 10.19
CA LYS A 69 5.12 12.34 11.56
C LYS A 69 5.44 10.87 11.85
N ILE A 70 5.45 10.00 10.84
CA ILE A 70 5.73 8.56 10.99
C ILE A 70 7.21 8.31 11.30
N TYR A 71 8.12 9.07 10.67
CA TYR A 71 9.59 8.91 10.83
C TYR A 71 10.25 10.06 11.59
N GLY A 72 9.53 10.60 12.59
CA GLY A 72 10.10 11.56 13.56
C GLY A 72 10.44 12.93 12.98
N ASN A 73 9.65 13.42 12.02
CA ASN A 73 9.83 14.72 11.34
C ASN A 73 11.17 14.88 10.59
N GLN A 74 11.80 13.78 10.19
CA GLN A 74 12.99 13.79 9.32
C GLN A 74 12.60 14.01 7.85
N GLY A 75 13.54 13.81 6.91
CA GLY A 75 13.28 13.84 5.46
C GLY A 75 12.94 15.23 4.88
N SER A 76 12.54 15.23 3.61
CA SER A 76 12.08 16.40 2.87
C SER A 76 10.78 16.95 3.45
N THR A 77 10.65 18.27 3.44
CA THR A 77 9.41 18.98 3.77
C THR A 77 8.38 18.95 2.63
N ALA A 78 8.81 18.55 1.43
CA ALA A 78 7.98 18.42 0.25
C ALA A 78 7.86 16.95 -0.16
N GLY A 79 6.61 16.49 -0.28
CA GLY A 79 6.29 15.18 -0.82
C GLY A 79 6.21 15.21 -2.34
N THR A 80 6.80 14.22 -2.99
CA THR A 80 6.83 14.09 -4.46
C THR A 80 6.26 12.74 -4.87
N CYS A 81 5.57 12.66 -6.00
CA CYS A 81 5.09 11.38 -6.52
C CYS A 81 6.14 10.73 -7.43
N ILE A 82 6.37 9.44 -7.25
CA ILE A 82 7.32 8.65 -8.05
C ILE A 82 6.65 7.56 -8.90
N GLU A 83 5.43 7.16 -8.56
CA GLU A 83 4.67 6.10 -9.22
C GLU A 83 3.21 6.19 -8.76
N THR A 84 2.29 5.67 -9.57
CA THR A 84 0.90 5.48 -9.15
C THR A 84 0.46 4.05 -9.44
N LEU A 85 -0.26 3.45 -8.49
CA LEU A 85 -0.64 2.05 -8.53
C LEU A 85 -2.16 1.90 -8.59
N HIS A 86 -2.63 0.88 -9.31
CA HIS A 86 -3.94 0.28 -9.08
C HIS A 86 -3.74 -1.13 -8.52
N LEU A 87 -4.01 -1.30 -7.23
CA LEU A 87 -4.07 -2.59 -6.57
C LEU A 87 -5.48 -3.17 -6.71
N TYR A 88 -5.61 -4.33 -7.34
CA TYR A 88 -6.89 -4.99 -7.53
C TYR A 88 -7.32 -5.68 -6.23
N ALA A 89 -8.55 -5.42 -5.79
CA ALA A 89 -9.09 -5.97 -4.54
C ALA A 89 -9.29 -7.50 -4.59
N THR A 90 -9.52 -8.05 -5.78
CA THR A 90 -9.74 -9.48 -5.99
C THR A 90 -8.46 -10.27 -5.73
N ARG A 91 -8.56 -11.25 -4.83
CA ARG A 91 -7.47 -12.16 -4.46
C ARG A 91 -7.88 -13.60 -4.77
N ASN A 92 -7.00 -14.32 -5.44
CA ASN A 92 -7.13 -15.76 -5.64
C ASN A 92 -6.40 -16.50 -4.52
N ILE A 93 -7.08 -17.41 -3.84
CA ILE A 93 -6.43 -18.35 -2.93
C ILE A 93 -5.95 -19.54 -3.76
N LEU A 94 -4.64 -19.63 -3.97
CA LEU A 94 -4.05 -20.70 -4.75
C LEU A 94 -3.88 -21.97 -3.91
N LYS A 95 -4.19 -23.13 -4.51
CA LYS A 95 -3.96 -24.46 -3.94
C LYS A 95 -2.71 -25.10 -4.53
N ASN A 96 -2.21 -26.14 -3.84
CA ASN A 96 -1.12 -26.97 -4.37
C ASN A 96 -1.47 -27.51 -5.76
N GLY A 97 -0.56 -27.34 -6.73
CA GLY A 97 -0.73 -27.75 -8.11
C GLY A 97 -1.23 -26.66 -9.07
N GLU A 98 -1.56 -25.46 -8.58
CA GLU A 98 -1.98 -24.33 -9.42
C GLU A 98 -0.81 -23.48 -9.97
N THR A 99 0.24 -24.15 -10.43
CA THR A 99 1.42 -23.50 -11.03
C THR A 99 1.03 -22.59 -12.19
N GLY A 100 1.54 -21.36 -12.19
CA GLY A 100 1.31 -20.37 -13.26
C GLY A 100 0.08 -19.48 -13.08
N LYS A 101 -0.72 -19.67 -12.02
CA LYS A 101 -1.85 -18.77 -11.71
C LYS A 101 -1.40 -17.59 -10.86
N ALA A 102 -2.01 -16.43 -11.08
CA ALA A 102 -1.75 -15.22 -10.30
C ALA A 102 -2.63 -15.16 -9.04
N THR A 103 -2.04 -14.86 -7.90
CA THR A 103 -2.75 -14.59 -6.64
C THR A 103 -3.45 -13.23 -6.66
N ILE A 104 -2.75 -12.20 -7.12
CA ILE A 104 -3.20 -10.80 -7.12
C ILE A 104 -2.48 -10.03 -8.22
N ALA A 105 -3.06 -8.91 -8.66
CA ALA A 105 -2.48 -8.03 -9.65
C ALA A 105 -2.32 -6.60 -9.12
N ILE A 106 -1.25 -5.94 -9.55
CA ILE A 106 -1.00 -4.51 -9.34
C ILE A 106 -0.63 -3.92 -10.70
N LEU A 107 -1.43 -2.97 -11.18
CA LEU A 107 -1.10 -2.20 -12.37
C LEU A 107 -0.26 -0.98 -11.97
N ARG A 108 0.90 -0.84 -12.61
CA ARG A 108 1.75 0.35 -12.53
C ARG A 108 1.45 1.26 -13.71
N TYR A 109 1.27 2.55 -13.45
CA TYR A 109 1.02 3.54 -14.51
C TYR A 109 2.28 4.31 -14.93
N GLY A 110 3.33 4.24 -14.13
CA GLY A 110 4.58 4.96 -14.31
C GLY A 110 4.53 6.39 -13.77
N GLN A 111 5.70 7.01 -13.60
CA GLN A 111 5.84 8.36 -13.04
C GLN A 111 5.04 9.43 -13.81
N ASN A 112 4.79 9.25 -15.11
CA ASN A 112 4.04 10.21 -15.92
C ASN A 112 2.57 10.37 -15.45
N SER A 113 1.98 9.34 -14.83
CA SER A 113 0.62 9.45 -14.30
C SER A 113 0.53 10.24 -12.99
N CYS A 114 1.65 10.53 -12.32
CA CYS A 114 1.65 11.32 -11.08
C CYS A 114 0.96 12.68 -11.23
N ARG A 115 1.06 13.30 -12.41
CA ARG A 115 0.49 14.61 -12.72
C ARG A 115 -0.88 14.53 -13.39
N THR A 116 -1.34 13.33 -13.75
CA THR A 116 -2.57 13.14 -14.51
C THR A 116 -3.75 12.96 -13.57
N GLN A 117 -4.83 13.69 -13.81
CA GLN A 117 -6.12 13.47 -13.18
C GLN A 117 -6.85 12.33 -13.92
N ILE A 118 -6.43 11.10 -13.65
CA ILE A 118 -7.13 9.91 -14.13
C ILE A 118 -8.30 9.67 -13.17
N ALA A 119 -9.51 9.38 -13.65
CA ALA A 119 -10.68 9.14 -12.78
C ALA A 119 -10.43 8.03 -11.73
N CYS A 120 -10.89 6.82 -11.98
CA CYS A 120 -10.74 5.69 -11.05
C CYS A 120 -9.56 4.77 -11.40
N GLY A 121 -8.58 5.31 -12.13
CA GLY A 121 -7.35 4.60 -12.51
C GLY A 121 -6.52 4.24 -11.27
N PRO A 122 -5.57 5.05 -10.82
CA PRO A 122 -4.79 4.71 -9.62
C PRO A 122 -5.59 4.83 -8.32
N ASN A 123 -5.39 3.88 -7.41
CA ASN A 123 -5.93 3.88 -6.04
C ASN A 123 -4.84 4.04 -4.95
N PHE A 124 -3.57 4.05 -5.32
CA PHE A 124 -2.45 4.44 -4.45
C PHE A 124 -1.46 5.36 -5.19
N CYS A 125 -0.89 6.30 -4.44
CA CYS A 125 0.21 7.16 -4.85
C CYS A 125 1.48 6.73 -4.11
N CYS A 126 2.57 6.49 -4.83
CA CYS A 126 3.87 6.27 -4.23
C CYS A 126 4.55 7.61 -4.01
N CYS A 127 4.59 8.03 -2.75
CA CYS A 127 5.12 9.32 -2.34
C CYS A 127 6.52 9.16 -1.75
N ARG A 128 7.40 10.11 -2.05
CA ARG A 128 8.74 10.24 -1.48
C ARG A 128 8.87 11.55 -0.73
N ALA A 129 9.48 11.47 0.46
CA ALA A 129 9.95 12.59 1.26
C ALA A 129 11.34 12.29 1.81
#